data_AF-A0A7Y3FPV4-F1
#
_entry.id   AF-A0A7Y3FPV4-F1
#
_cell.length_a   1.000
_cell.length_b   1.000
_cell.length_c   1.000
_cell.angle_alpha   90.00
_cell.angle_beta   90.00
_cell.angle_gamma   90.00
#
_symmetry.space_group_name_H-M   'P 1'
#
loop_
_entity.id
_entity.type
_entity.pdbx_description
1 polymer ?
#
loop_
_entity_poly.entity_id
_entity_poly.type
_entity_poly.pdbx_seq_one_letter_code
_entity_poly.pdbx_strand_id
1 'polypeptide(L)' 'MEILWVLIPGPFVGYFIIDSFRKIFSEDEGLVMKVFRSQPVTMFAAATALGSVAVWAVAEVVLRFL' A
#
# COMPACT_ATOMS: atom_id res chain seq x y z
N MET A 1 -1.17 -16.55 -12.99
CA MET A 1 -0.08 -16.69 -11.99
C MET A 1 0.63 -15.35 -11.74
N GLU A 2 0.77 -14.49 -12.74
CA GLU A 2 1.45 -13.17 -12.60
C GLU A 2 0.75 -12.18 -11.67
N ILE A 3 -0.59 -12.14 -11.66
CA ILE A 3 -1.36 -11.22 -10.80
C ILE A 3 -1.20 -11.47 -9.29
N LEU A 4 -0.93 -12.72 -8.89
CA LEU A 4 -0.67 -13.06 -7.49
C LEU A 4 0.62 -12.41 -6.97
N TRP A 5 1.62 -12.23 -7.85
CA TRP A 5 2.86 -11.53 -7.52
C TRP A 5 2.68 -10.03 -7.31
N VAL A 6 1.59 -9.44 -7.79
CA VAL A 6 1.23 -8.03 -7.53
C VAL A 6 0.45 -7.92 -6.21
N LEU A 7 -0.46 -8.86 -5.97
CA LEU A 7 -1.35 -8.86 -4.80
C LEU A 7 -0.66 -9.19 -3.48
N ILE A 8 0.35 -10.05 -3.47
CA ILE A 8 1.08 -10.43 -2.24
C ILE A 8 1.87 -9.26 -1.64
N PRO A 9 2.70 -8.51 -2.41
CA PRO A 9 3.41 -7.35 -1.88
C PRO A 9 2.52 -6.11 -1.74
N GLY A 10 1.38 -6.04 -2.44
CA GLY A 10 0.47 -4.89 -2.45
C GLY A 10 0.12 -4.35 -1.07
N PRO A 11 -0.42 -5.15 -0.12
CA PRO A 11 -0.76 -4.66 1.21
C PRO A 11 0.42 -4.03 1.95
N PHE A 12 1.63 -4.58 1.81
CA PHE A 12 2.83 -4.07 2.48
C PHE A 12 3.27 -2.74 1.87
N VAL A 13 3.38 -2.67 0.55
CA VAL A 13 3.75 -1.44 -0.17
C VAL A 13 2.73 -0.34 0.11
N GLY A 14 1.44 -0.67 0.07
CA GLY A 14 0.38 0.29 0.36
C GLY A 14 0.40 0.81 1.79
N TYR A 15 0.75 -0.03 2.78
CA TYR A 15 0.94 0.43 4.15
C TYR A 15 2.02 1.51 4.24
N PHE A 16 3.18 1.30 3.61
CA PHE A 16 4.26 2.29 3.60
C PHE A 16 3.88 3.58 2.87
N ILE A 17 3.13 3.47 1.78
CA ILE A 17 2.59 4.65 1.07
C ILE A 17 1.68 5.42 2.03
N ILE A 18 0.70 4.77 2.64
CA ILE A 18 -0.24 5.41 3.56
C ILE A 18 0.50 6.08 4.74
N ASP A 19 1.47 5.40 5.35
CA ASP A 19 2.26 5.98 6.44
C ASP A 19 3.17 7.14 6.01
N SER A 20 3.67 7.11 4.78
CA SER A 20 4.45 8.24 4.23
C SER A 20 3.55 9.46 4.02
N PHE A 21 2.34 9.25 3.49
CA PHE A 21 1.36 10.32 3.26
C PHE A 21 0.69 10.81 4.54
N ARG A 22 0.67 10.00 5.61
CA ARG A 22 0.16 10.39 6.94
C ARG A 22 0.71 11.74 7.38
N LYS A 23 2.02 11.97 7.17
CA LYS A 23 2.72 13.19 7.59
C LYS A 23 2.17 14.48 6.95
N ILE A 24 1.49 14.37 5.81
CA ILE A 24 0.84 15.53 5.16
C ILE A 24 -0.41 15.97 5.94
N PHE A 25 -1.08 15.02 6.61
CA PHE A 25 -2.35 15.25 7.28
C PHE A 25 -2.24 15.26 8.82
N SER A 26 -1.21 14.61 9.38
CA SER A 26 -1.07 14.43 10.82
C SER A 26 0.36 14.06 11.23
N GLU A 27 0.83 14.68 12.33
CA GLU A 27 2.10 14.35 12.98
C GLU A 27 2.03 13.08 13.85
N ASP A 28 0.83 12.62 14.25
CA ASP A 28 0.65 11.44 15.12
C ASP A 28 1.20 10.15 14.49
N GLU A 29 2.36 9.68 14.95
CA GLU A 29 3.05 8.46 14.48
C GLU A 29 2.22 7.19 14.64
N GLY A 30 1.28 7.17 15.56
CA GLY A 30 0.39 6.03 15.80
C GLY A 30 -0.87 6.04 14.94
N LEU A 31 -1.13 7.07 14.13
CA LEU A 31 -2.43 7.25 13.47
C LEU A 31 -2.81 6.04 12.60
N VAL A 32 -1.91 5.56 11.75
CA VAL A 32 -2.19 4.43 10.85
C VAL A 32 -2.50 3.16 11.64
N MET A 33 -1.75 2.90 12.71
CA MET A 33 -1.99 1.77 13.61
C MET A 33 -3.32 1.90 14.37
N LYS A 34 -3.69 3.11 14.80
CA LYS A 34 -5.00 3.39 15.44
C LYS A 34 -6.14 3.15 14.45
N VAL A 35 -6.03 3.64 13.22
CA VAL A 35 -7.04 3.41 12.18
C VAL A 35 -7.13 1.93 11.85
N PHE A 36 -6.00 1.22 11.72
CA PHE A 36 -5.98 -0.22 11.51
C PHE A 36 -6.69 -1.00 12.62
N ARG A 37 -6.50 -0.63 13.89
CA ARG A 37 -7.23 -1.24 15.01
C ARG A 37 -8.72 -0.97 14.98
N SER A 38 -9.14 0.20 14.52
CA SER A 38 -10.55 0.58 14.43
C SER A 38 -11.26 -0.01 13.20
N GLN A 39 -10.56 -0.14 12.08
CA GLN A 39 -11.10 -0.53 10.77
C GLN A 39 -10.11 -1.44 10.02
N PRO A 40 -9.85 -2.65 10.53
CA PRO A 40 -8.78 -3.51 10.00
C PRO A 40 -9.03 -3.94 8.56
N VAL A 41 -10.27 -4.30 8.23
CA VAL A 41 -10.65 -4.74 6.88
C VAL A 41 -10.51 -3.60 5.87
N THR A 42 -11.04 -2.41 6.20
CA THR A 42 -10.97 -1.24 5.33
C THR A 42 -9.53 -0.81 5.09
N MET A 43 -8.71 -0.78 6.14
CA MET A 43 -7.30 -0.43 6.02
C MET A 43 -6.52 -1.45 5.20
N PHE A 44 -6.79 -2.74 5.38
CA PHE A 44 -6.15 -3.78 4.59
C PHE A 44 -6.54 -3.69 3.11
N ALA A 45 -7.81 -3.45 2.82
CA ALA A 45 -8.29 -3.24 1.45
C ALA A 45 -7.67 -1.99 0.81
N ALA A 46 -7.61 -0.87 1.53
CA ALA A 46 -7.00 0.37 1.06
C ALA A 46 -5.50 0.21 0.77
N ALA A 47 -4.77 -0.43 1.69
CA ALA A 47 -3.35 -0.74 1.50
C ALA A 47 -3.15 -1.69 0.31
N THR A 48 -3.96 -2.73 0.19
CA THR A 48 -3.88 -3.67 -0.93
C THR A 48 -4.11 -2.97 -2.26
N ALA A 49 -5.15 -2.13 -2.36
CA ALA A 49 -5.47 -1.40 -3.59
C ALA A 49 -4.33 -0.44 -3.98
N LEU A 50 -3.89 0.42 -3.06
CA LEU A 50 -2.83 1.39 -3.31
C LEU A 50 -1.51 0.71 -3.67
N GLY A 51 -1.10 -0.29 -2.90
CA GLY A 51 0.16 -0.96 -3.16
C GLY A 51 0.13 -1.87 -4.38
N SER A 52 -1.01 -2.47 -4.73
CA SER A 52 -1.13 -3.24 -6.00
C SER A 52 -0.95 -2.34 -7.21
N VAL A 53 -1.50 -1.12 -7.18
CA VAL A 53 -1.29 -0.12 -8.25
C VAL A 53 0.19 0.27 -8.32
N ALA A 54 0.83 0.53 -7.18
CA ALA A 54 2.25 0.87 -7.14
C ALA A 54 3.14 -0.26 -7.67
N VAL A 55 2.91 -1.50 -7.23
CA VAL A 55 3.65 -2.68 -7.67
C VAL A 55 3.44 -2.93 -9.16
N TRP A 56 2.21 -2.82 -9.65
CA TRP A 56 1.92 -2.94 -11.08
C TRP A 56 2.62 -1.86 -11.90
N ALA A 57 2.59 -0.60 -11.46
CA ALA A 57 3.27 0.49 -12.16
C ALA A 57 4.78 0.26 -12.23
N VAL A 58 5.40 -0.21 -11.13
CA VAL A 58 6.82 -0.57 -11.13
C VAL A 58 7.08 -1.75 -12.06
N ALA A 59 6.26 -2.80 -12.02
CA ALA A 59 6.42 -3.96 -12.88
C ALA A 59 6.33 -3.57 -14.37
N GLU A 60 5.31 -2.83 -14.79
CA GLU A 60 5.14 -2.41 -16.18
C GLU A 60 6.23 -1.46 -16.66
N VAL A 61 6.64 -0.51 -15.83
CA VAL A 61 7.68 0.45 -16.22
C VAL A 61 9.04 -0.26 -16.24
N VAL A 62 9.43 -0.94 -15.18
CA VAL A 62 10.77 -1.53 -15.06
C VAL A 62 10.97 -2.72 -16.01
N LEU A 63 9.96 -3.59 -16.18
CA LEU A 63 10.06 -4.73 -17.10
C LEU A 63 9.96 -4.34 -18.58
N ARG A 64 9.40 -3.17 -18.91
CA ARG A 64 9.44 -2.65 -20.29
C ARG A 64 10.78 -2.05 -20.68
N PHE A 65 11.57 -1.60 -19.71
CA PHE A 65 12.87 -0.95 -19.94
C PHE A 65 14.07 -1.86 -19.65
N LEU A 66 13.84 -3.09 -19.18
CA LEU A 66 14.82 -4.18 -19.07
C LEU A 66 14.67 -5.14 -20.25
#